data_AF-A0A2M7EFB3-F1
#
_entry.id   AF-A0A2M7EFB3-F1
#
_cell.length_a   1.000
_cell.length_b   1.000
_cell.length_c   1.000
_cell.angle_alpha   90.00
_cell.angle_beta   90.00
_cell.angle_gamma   90.00
#
_symmetry.space_group_name_H-M   'P 1'
#
loop_
_entity.id
_entity.type
_entity.pdbx_description
1 polymer ?
#
loop_
_entity_poly.entity_id
_entity_poly.type
_entity_poly.pdbx_seq_one_letter_code
_entity_poly.pdbx_strand_id
1 'polypeptide(L)'
;MQFNLIDEEWIPVKRRDGTETKIAPWQVTNGFAENPIVSLNAPRPDFNGALIQFLIGLVQTTFAPANRIEWKQKLNTPPSIDQLKTAFMTVHHAFKFGGDGPRFMQDFEKLDAGEGGIDGLLINMPGESTQKKNTDHFVKRNSVSSMCASCCATALFAMQTNAPEGGRGYLTSLRGGGPLTTLVL
;
A
#
# COMPACT_ATOMS: atom_id res chain seq x y z
N MET A 1 7.71 17.82 4.62
CA MET A 1 6.26 17.63 4.46
C MET A 1 5.81 16.57 5.44
N GLN A 2 4.83 16.88 6.29
CA GLN A 2 4.21 15.89 7.17
C GLN A 2 3.17 15.12 6.35
N PHE A 3 3.19 13.78 6.39
CA PHE A 3 2.25 12.95 5.62
C PHE A 3 2.00 11.64 6.38
N ASN A 4 0.76 11.39 6.82
CA ASN A 4 0.40 10.19 7.57
C ASN A 4 -0.67 9.38 6.83
N LEU A 5 -0.40 8.10 6.61
CA LEU A 5 -1.28 7.24 5.82
C LEU A 5 -2.63 6.94 6.49
N ILE A 6 -2.81 7.22 7.79
CA ILE A 6 -4.10 7.09 8.48
C ILE A 6 -4.99 8.33 8.29
N ASP A 7 -4.39 9.52 8.26
CA ASP A 7 -5.15 10.78 8.21
C ASP A 7 -5.55 11.18 6.80
N GLU A 8 -4.64 10.98 5.84
CA GLU A 8 -4.73 11.52 4.50
C GLU A 8 -5.76 10.77 3.63
N GLU A 9 -6.46 11.49 2.76
CA GLU A 9 -7.31 10.89 1.73
C GLU A 9 -6.47 10.54 0.49
N TRP A 10 -5.78 9.40 0.56
CA TRP A 10 -4.77 9.03 -0.45
C TRP A 10 -5.08 7.76 -1.24
N ILE A 11 -6.00 6.91 -0.77
CA ILE A 11 -6.34 5.63 -1.41
C ILE A 11 -7.38 5.87 -2.50
N PRO A 12 -7.06 5.67 -3.79
CA PRO A 12 -8.00 5.88 -4.87
C PRO A 12 -9.02 4.74 -4.92
N VAL A 13 -10.29 5.10 -5.07
CA VAL A 13 -11.43 4.16 -5.08
C VAL A 13 -12.46 4.57 -6.13
N LYS A 14 -13.29 3.60 -6.50
CA LYS A 14 -14.48 3.81 -7.32
C LYS A 14 -15.72 3.38 -6.54
N ARG A 15 -16.75 4.23 -6.56
CA ARG A 15 -18.06 3.95 -5.97
C ARG A 15 -18.99 3.27 -6.96
N ARG A 16 -20.11 2.74 -6.46
CA ARG A 16 -21.12 2.01 -7.25
C ARG A 16 -21.69 2.85 -8.39
N ASP A 17 -21.91 4.14 -8.17
CA ASP A 17 -22.36 5.08 -9.20
C ASP A 17 -21.30 5.42 -10.25
N GLY A 18 -20.07 4.93 -10.10
CA GLY A 18 -18.94 5.19 -10.97
C GLY A 18 -18.07 6.36 -10.53
N THR A 19 -18.44 7.09 -9.48
CA THR A 19 -17.65 8.21 -8.94
C THR A 19 -16.27 7.73 -8.50
N GLU A 20 -15.23 8.42 -8.97
CA GLU A 20 -13.85 8.19 -8.58
C GLU A 20 -13.43 9.23 -7.55
N THR A 21 -12.87 8.79 -6.43
CA THR A 21 -12.40 9.67 -5.36
C THR A 21 -11.18 9.06 -4.69
N LYS A 22 -10.56 9.82 -3.79
CA LYS A 22 -9.67 9.25 -2.77
C LYS A 22 -10.38 9.18 -1.43
N ILE A 23 -9.88 8.28 -0.59
CA ILE A 23 -10.33 8.10 0.79
C ILE A 23 -9.14 7.91 1.72
N ALA A 24 -9.32 8.23 2.99
CA ALA A 24 -8.48 7.75 4.07
C ALA A 24 -8.86 6.30 4.41
N PRO A 25 -7.96 5.48 5.01
CA PRO A 25 -8.25 4.07 5.27
C PRO A 25 -9.53 3.84 6.09
N TRP A 26 -9.82 4.70 7.07
CA TRP A 26 -11.00 4.60 7.95
C TRP A 26 -12.32 4.99 7.27
N GLN A 27 -12.27 5.55 6.05
CA GLN A 27 -13.46 5.89 5.26
C GLN A 27 -13.88 4.75 4.31
N VAL A 28 -13.27 3.56 4.37
CA VAL A 28 -13.58 2.44 3.47
C VAL A 28 -15.04 1.97 3.53
N THR A 29 -15.72 2.21 4.66
CA THR A 29 -17.16 1.91 4.84
C THR A 29 -18.07 3.12 4.62
N ASN A 30 -17.52 4.27 4.24
CA ASN A 30 -18.30 5.49 4.02
C ASN A 30 -19.32 5.30 2.88
N GLY A 31 -20.59 5.63 3.15
CA GLY A 31 -21.68 5.48 2.18
C GLY A 31 -22.01 4.04 1.81
N PHE A 32 -21.71 3.05 2.68
CA PHE A 32 -21.90 1.64 2.38
C PHE A 32 -23.35 1.28 2.00
N ALA A 33 -24.35 1.91 2.63
CA ALA A 33 -25.76 1.61 2.38
C ALA A 33 -26.27 2.22 1.06
N GLU A 34 -25.79 3.42 0.70
CA GLU A 34 -26.33 4.21 -0.42
C GLU A 34 -25.46 4.07 -1.69
N ASN A 35 -24.16 4.37 -1.57
CA ASN A 35 -23.22 4.39 -2.68
C ASN A 35 -21.86 3.81 -2.26
N PRO A 36 -21.79 2.48 -2.04
CA PRO A 36 -20.60 1.85 -1.49
C PRO A 36 -19.42 1.97 -2.45
N ILE A 37 -18.22 1.92 -1.86
CA ILE A 37 -17.00 1.65 -2.62
C ILE A 37 -17.05 0.22 -3.14
N VAL A 38 -16.82 0.06 -4.44
CA VAL A 38 -16.90 -1.25 -5.13
C VAL A 38 -15.54 -1.74 -5.62
N SER A 39 -14.56 -0.84 -5.79
CA SER A 39 -13.20 -1.22 -6.15
C SER A 39 -12.17 -0.16 -5.75
N LEU A 40 -10.92 -0.60 -5.62
CA LEU A 40 -9.76 0.29 -5.65
C LEU A 40 -9.53 0.78 -7.09
N ASN A 41 -8.95 1.97 -7.23
CA ASN A 41 -8.72 2.61 -8.53
C ASN A 41 -7.29 3.17 -8.66
N ALA A 42 -6.29 2.39 -8.23
CA ALA A 42 -4.89 2.78 -8.39
C ALA A 42 -4.49 2.75 -9.88
N PRO A 43 -3.51 3.58 -10.29
CA PRO A 43 -3.06 3.65 -11.69
C PRO A 43 -2.35 2.38 -12.17
N ARG A 44 -2.04 1.44 -11.27
CA ARG A 44 -1.38 0.17 -11.59
C ARG A 44 -2.07 -1.01 -10.89
N PRO A 45 -2.18 -2.19 -11.54
CA PRO A 45 -2.77 -3.38 -10.93
C PRO A 45 -2.02 -3.89 -9.70
N ASP A 46 -0.67 -3.85 -9.70
CA ASP A 46 0.16 -4.23 -8.56
C ASP A 46 -0.09 -3.32 -7.35
N PHE A 47 -0.38 -2.04 -7.60
CA PHE A 47 -0.78 -1.09 -6.55
C PHE A 47 -2.16 -1.42 -5.98
N ASN A 48 -3.14 -1.78 -6.81
CA ASN A 48 -4.44 -2.26 -6.31
C ASN A 48 -4.26 -3.51 -5.43
N GLY A 49 -3.44 -4.46 -5.87
CA GLY A 49 -3.11 -5.66 -5.09
C GLY A 49 -2.37 -5.36 -3.77
N ALA A 50 -1.53 -4.33 -3.75
CA ALA A 50 -0.85 -3.88 -2.53
C ALA A 50 -1.82 -3.14 -1.58
N LEU A 51 -2.65 -2.24 -2.09
CA LEU A 51 -3.60 -1.46 -1.29
C LEU A 51 -4.67 -2.33 -0.62
N ILE A 52 -5.17 -3.36 -1.30
CA ILE A 52 -6.13 -4.28 -0.66
C ILE A 52 -5.46 -5.07 0.48
N GLN A 53 -4.21 -5.51 0.30
CA GLN A 53 -3.43 -6.16 1.36
C GLN A 53 -3.17 -5.20 2.53
N PHE A 54 -2.86 -3.94 2.24
CA PHE A 54 -2.70 -2.89 3.24
C PHE A 54 -3.97 -2.71 4.08
N LEU A 55 -5.14 -2.56 3.44
CA LEU A 55 -6.42 -2.38 4.14
C LEU A 55 -6.80 -3.60 4.97
N ILE A 56 -6.64 -4.81 4.42
CA ILE A 56 -6.87 -6.07 5.14
C ILE A 56 -5.94 -6.16 6.35
N GLY A 57 -4.64 -5.91 6.17
CA GLY A 57 -3.66 -5.96 7.25
C GLY A 57 -3.96 -4.96 8.37
N LEU A 58 -4.38 -3.74 8.02
CA LEU A 58 -4.74 -2.71 8.98
C LEU A 58 -5.96 -3.11 9.82
N VAL A 59 -7.04 -3.56 9.18
CA VAL A 59 -8.24 -4.06 9.87
C VAL A 59 -7.92 -5.29 10.71
N GLN A 60 -7.16 -6.25 10.17
CA GLN A 60 -6.77 -7.46 10.89
C GLN A 60 -5.92 -7.17 12.14
N THR A 61 -5.11 -6.10 12.11
CA THR A 61 -4.24 -5.74 13.23
C THR A 61 -4.98 -4.95 14.31
N THR A 62 -5.93 -4.11 13.92
CA THR A 62 -6.53 -3.10 14.82
C THR A 62 -8.00 -3.35 15.15
N PHE A 63 -8.71 -4.12 14.33
CA PHE A 63 -10.16 -4.28 14.39
C PHE A 63 -10.65 -5.67 13.97
N ALA A 64 -9.82 -6.70 14.19
CA ALA A 64 -10.19 -8.08 13.91
C ALA A 64 -11.44 -8.51 14.70
N PRO A 65 -12.38 -9.25 14.08
CA PRO A 65 -13.49 -9.83 14.81
C PRO A 65 -12.99 -10.92 15.77
N ALA A 66 -13.57 -10.98 16.96
CA ALA A 66 -13.19 -11.97 17.98
C ALA A 66 -13.58 -13.39 17.60
N ASN A 67 -14.62 -13.55 16.76
CA ASN A 67 -15.12 -14.85 16.33
C ASN A 67 -15.93 -14.77 15.04
N ARG A 68 -16.34 -15.95 14.53
CA ARG A 68 -17.12 -16.09 13.29
C ARG A 68 -18.47 -15.37 13.32
N ILE A 69 -19.13 -15.29 14.47
CA ILE A 69 -20.44 -14.64 14.60
C ILE A 69 -20.28 -13.15 14.39
N GLU A 70 -19.32 -12.54 15.09
CA GLU A 70 -19.00 -11.13 14.94
C GLU A 70 -18.52 -10.79 13.52
N TRP A 71 -17.67 -11.64 12.92
CA TRP A 71 -17.25 -11.47 11.52
C TRP A 71 -18.46 -11.40 10.59
N LYS A 72 -19.42 -12.33 10.72
CA LYS A 72 -20.63 -12.36 9.88
C LYS A 72 -21.52 -11.13 10.11
N GLN A 73 -21.63 -10.67 11.34
CA GLN A 73 -22.37 -9.44 11.66
C GLN A 73 -21.71 -8.23 11.00
N LYS A 74 -20.39 -8.05 11.16
CA LYS A 74 -19.61 -6.96 10.56
C LYS A 74 -19.61 -7.00 9.03
N LEU A 75 -19.74 -8.17 8.42
CA LEU A 75 -19.88 -8.29 6.96
C LEU A 75 -21.21 -7.70 6.47
N ASN A 76 -22.31 -7.99 7.17
CA ASN A 76 -23.64 -7.49 6.80
C ASN A 76 -23.87 -6.04 7.23
N THR A 77 -23.28 -5.65 8.36
CA THR A 77 -23.38 -4.32 8.95
C THR A 77 -21.97 -3.84 9.28
N PRO A 78 -21.27 -3.24 8.29
CA PRO A 78 -19.91 -2.77 8.47
C PRO A 78 -19.77 -1.75 9.59
N PRO A 79 -18.59 -1.66 10.22
CA PRO A 79 -18.33 -0.64 11.23
C PRO A 79 -18.46 0.77 10.63
N SER A 80 -18.90 1.70 11.47
CA SER A 80 -18.90 3.12 11.14
C SER A 80 -17.49 3.66 10.92
N ILE A 81 -17.40 4.77 10.18
CA ILE A 81 -16.13 5.46 9.94
C ILE A 81 -15.45 5.88 11.25
N ASP A 82 -16.22 6.23 12.29
CA ASP A 82 -15.68 6.65 13.59
C ASP A 82 -15.10 5.47 14.38
N GLN A 83 -15.72 4.29 14.31
CA GLN A 83 -15.19 3.07 14.90
C GLN A 83 -13.86 2.69 14.24
N LEU A 84 -13.80 2.71 12.91
CA LEU A 84 -12.57 2.44 12.17
C LEU A 84 -11.49 3.47 12.46
N LYS A 85 -11.83 4.76 12.46
CA LYS A 85 -10.89 5.83 12.77
C LYS A 85 -10.31 5.66 14.17
N THR A 86 -11.15 5.43 15.17
CA THR A 86 -10.72 5.18 16.56
C THR A 86 -9.75 4.00 16.64
N ALA A 87 -10.07 2.88 15.98
CA ALA A 87 -9.21 1.71 15.95
C ALA A 87 -7.87 1.99 15.28
N PHE A 88 -7.86 2.66 14.12
CA PHE A 88 -6.65 2.92 13.35
C PHE A 88 -5.73 3.96 14.01
N MET A 89 -6.29 4.87 14.81
CA MET A 89 -5.50 5.85 15.56
C MET A 89 -4.55 5.19 16.59
N THR A 90 -4.85 3.97 17.05
CA THR A 90 -3.97 3.22 17.98
C THR A 90 -2.58 2.93 17.38
N VAL A 91 -2.50 2.83 16.06
CA VAL A 91 -1.26 2.57 15.31
C VAL A 91 -0.77 3.78 14.51
N HIS A 92 -1.42 4.94 14.65
CA HIS A 92 -1.13 6.18 13.90
C HIS A 92 0.37 6.53 13.83
N HIS A 93 1.08 6.33 14.93
CA HIS A 93 2.51 6.62 15.06
C HIS A 93 3.38 5.85 14.06
N ALA A 94 2.97 4.67 13.62
CA ALA A 94 3.70 3.83 12.68
C ALA A 94 3.47 4.19 11.20
N PHE A 95 2.44 4.98 10.90
CA PHE A 95 2.02 5.32 9.53
C PHE A 95 2.47 6.71 9.07
N LYS A 96 3.39 7.34 9.80
CA LYS A 96 4.07 8.58 9.38
C LYS A 96 4.97 8.25 8.18
N PHE A 97 4.64 8.71 6.99
CA PHE A 97 5.48 8.48 5.80
C PHE A 97 6.40 9.67 5.51
N GLY A 98 5.91 10.89 5.78
CA GLY A 98 6.69 12.13 5.67
C GLY A 98 6.84 12.82 7.01
N GLY A 99 8.02 13.41 7.25
CA GLY A 99 8.36 14.14 8.47
C GLY A 99 9.63 13.61 9.14
N ASP A 100 9.87 14.10 10.36
CA ASP A 100 11.02 13.74 11.17
C ASP A 100 10.81 12.44 11.95
N GLY A 101 11.91 11.77 12.27
CA GLY A 101 11.92 10.53 13.05
C GLY A 101 11.52 9.28 12.24
N PRO A 102 10.95 8.25 12.90
CA PRO A 102 10.46 7.03 12.25
C PRO A 102 9.56 7.29 11.06
N ARG A 103 9.86 6.64 9.93
CA ARG A 103 9.03 6.69 8.74
C ARG A 103 8.54 5.31 8.32
N PHE A 104 7.32 5.26 7.82
CA PHE A 104 6.61 4.07 7.41
C PHE A 104 7.47 3.25 6.43
N MET A 105 7.83 2.04 6.87
CA MET A 105 8.62 1.05 6.12
C MET A 105 9.98 1.53 5.61
N GLN A 106 10.57 2.52 6.26
CA GLN A 106 11.92 3.00 5.97
C GLN A 106 12.84 2.72 7.16
N ASP A 107 14.10 2.44 6.87
CA ASP A 107 15.10 2.22 7.91
C ASP A 107 15.43 3.52 8.67
N PHE A 108 15.77 3.37 9.94
CA PHE A 108 16.25 4.44 10.81
C PHE A 108 17.72 4.73 10.61
N GLU A 109 18.48 3.69 10.27
CA GLU A 109 19.91 3.75 10.15
C GLU A 109 20.31 4.41 8.83
N LYS A 110 21.51 5.01 8.85
CA LYS A 110 22.11 5.50 7.63
C LYS A 110 22.54 4.28 6.81
N LEU A 111 21.87 4.05 5.69
CA LEU A 111 22.23 3.00 4.74
C LEU A 111 23.50 3.42 3.99
N ASP A 112 24.53 2.57 4.02
CA ASP A 112 25.69 2.68 3.14
C ASP A 112 25.36 2.03 1.79
N ALA A 113 24.55 2.74 1.02
CA ALA A 113 24.07 2.34 -0.30
C ALA A 113 24.13 3.51 -1.27
N GLY A 114 24.36 3.22 -2.56
CA GLY A 114 24.27 4.22 -3.62
C GLY A 114 22.84 4.77 -3.74
N GLU A 115 22.73 6.03 -4.18
CA GLU A 115 21.41 6.63 -4.44
C GLU A 115 20.70 5.89 -5.59
N GLY A 116 19.48 5.44 -5.32
CA GLY A 116 18.60 4.83 -6.32
C GLY A 116 17.63 5.85 -6.91
N GLY A 117 17.26 5.65 -8.18
CA GLY A 117 16.16 6.38 -8.81
C GLY A 117 14.81 6.02 -8.17
N ILE A 118 13.86 6.95 -8.21
CA ILE A 118 12.52 6.75 -7.63
C ILE A 118 11.74 5.64 -8.33
N ASP A 119 12.02 5.42 -9.61
CA ASP A 119 11.50 4.32 -10.42
C ASP A 119 11.97 2.95 -9.94
N GLY A 120 13.08 2.87 -9.22
CA GLY A 120 13.55 1.65 -8.57
C GLY A 120 12.57 1.07 -7.53
N LEU A 121 11.61 1.87 -7.05
CA LEU A 121 10.52 1.39 -6.19
C LEU A 121 9.38 0.69 -6.96
N LEU A 122 9.40 0.73 -8.30
CA LEU A 122 8.35 0.14 -9.11
C LEU A 122 8.75 -1.29 -9.51
N ILE A 123 7.94 -2.26 -9.06
CA ILE A 123 8.06 -3.65 -9.50
C ILE A 123 7.90 -3.67 -11.02
N ASN A 124 8.96 -4.05 -11.74
CA ASN A 124 9.15 -4.10 -13.21
C ASN A 124 10.25 -3.16 -13.74
N MET A 125 10.72 -2.19 -12.95
CA MET A 125 11.82 -1.34 -13.38
C MET A 125 13.16 -2.08 -13.26
N PRO A 126 14.08 -1.88 -14.23
CA PRO A 126 15.30 -2.64 -14.28
C PRO A 126 16.28 -2.19 -13.20
N GLY A 127 16.73 -3.13 -12.39
CA GLY A 127 17.85 -2.92 -11.47
C GLY A 127 19.19 -2.73 -12.22
N GLU A 128 20.22 -2.35 -11.47
CA GLU A 128 21.54 -2.00 -12.01
C GLU A 128 22.14 -3.09 -12.91
N SER A 129 22.04 -4.36 -12.49
CA SER A 129 22.56 -5.51 -13.27
C SER A 129 21.83 -5.67 -14.61
N THR A 130 20.51 -5.53 -14.62
CA THR A 130 19.68 -5.64 -15.83
C THR A 130 20.04 -4.53 -16.82
N GLN A 131 20.25 -3.30 -16.33
CA GLN A 131 20.68 -2.18 -17.16
C GLN A 131 22.10 -2.38 -17.73
N LYS A 132 23.07 -2.80 -16.89
CA LYS A 132 24.46 -3.07 -17.30
C LYS A 132 24.56 -4.18 -18.35
N LYS A 133 23.75 -5.23 -18.19
CA LYS A 133 23.68 -6.35 -19.15
C LYS A 133 22.81 -6.05 -20.37
N ASN A 134 22.14 -4.88 -20.39
CA ASN A 134 21.24 -4.45 -21.44
C ASN A 134 20.12 -5.47 -21.72
N THR A 135 19.55 -6.08 -20.67
CA THR A 135 18.51 -7.10 -20.79
C THR A 135 17.09 -6.56 -20.51
N ASP A 136 16.94 -5.25 -20.47
CA ASP A 136 15.69 -4.52 -20.22
C ASP A 136 15.05 -3.98 -21.51
N HIS A 137 15.19 -4.72 -22.62
CA HIS A 137 14.82 -4.28 -23.98
C HIS A 137 13.41 -3.68 -24.13
N PHE A 138 12.46 -4.12 -23.31
CA PHE A 138 11.05 -3.70 -23.39
C PHE A 138 10.66 -2.66 -22.34
N VAL A 139 11.59 -2.26 -21.46
CA VAL A 139 11.33 -1.27 -20.42
C VAL A 139 11.88 0.08 -20.83
N LYS A 140 11.01 1.11 -20.84
CA LYS A 140 11.43 2.49 -21.09
C LYS A 140 12.11 3.03 -19.83
N ARG A 141 13.44 3.11 -19.87
CA ARG A 141 14.25 3.77 -18.84
C ARG A 141 13.84 5.24 -18.68
N ASN A 142 14.03 5.79 -17.48
CA ASN A 142 13.74 7.20 -17.17
C ASN A 142 12.29 7.64 -17.45
N SER A 143 11.35 6.70 -17.52
CA SER A 143 9.93 6.99 -17.74
C SER A 143 9.23 7.55 -16.51
N VAL A 144 9.81 7.34 -15.32
CA VAL A 144 9.31 7.85 -14.04
C VAL A 144 10.45 8.58 -13.33
N SER A 145 10.47 9.91 -13.43
CA SER A 145 11.46 10.76 -12.74
C SER A 145 10.94 11.34 -11.42
N SER A 146 9.63 11.27 -11.19
CA SER A 146 8.98 11.78 -9.98
C SER A 146 7.73 10.96 -9.67
N MET A 147 7.41 10.83 -8.39
CA MET A 147 6.19 10.19 -7.91
C MET A 147 5.56 11.03 -6.80
N CYS A 148 4.23 11.01 -6.74
CA CYS A 148 3.49 11.64 -5.65
C CYS A 148 3.79 10.94 -4.32
N ALA A 149 3.66 11.62 -3.17
CA ALA A 149 3.97 11.01 -1.87
C ALA A 149 3.16 9.73 -1.60
N SER A 150 1.86 9.73 -1.92
CA SER A 150 1.02 8.54 -1.82
C SER A 150 1.44 7.43 -2.79
N CYS A 151 1.91 7.79 -3.98
CA CYS A 151 2.44 6.85 -4.97
C CYS A 151 3.70 6.17 -4.43
N CYS A 152 4.61 6.93 -3.81
CA CYS A 152 5.82 6.40 -3.17
C CYS A 152 5.49 5.47 -2.00
N ALA A 153 4.51 5.84 -1.15
CA ALA A 153 4.07 4.99 -0.05
C ALA A 153 3.49 3.66 -0.55
N THR A 154 2.64 3.69 -1.58
CA THR A 154 2.12 2.46 -2.22
C THR A 154 3.24 1.63 -2.83
N ALA A 155 4.16 2.26 -3.57
CA ALA A 155 5.27 1.58 -4.22
C ALA A 155 6.17 0.89 -3.19
N LEU A 156 6.50 1.59 -2.10
CA LEU A 156 7.28 1.04 -1.00
C LEU A 156 6.56 -0.15 -0.34
N PHE A 157 5.28 -0.01 -0.02
CA PHE A 157 4.50 -1.12 0.56
C PHE A 157 4.42 -2.32 -0.40
N ALA A 158 4.19 -2.06 -1.69
CA ALA A 158 4.15 -3.09 -2.72
C ALA A 158 5.49 -3.81 -2.84
N MET A 159 6.62 -3.07 -2.83
CA MET A 159 7.96 -3.64 -2.86
C MET A 159 8.19 -4.56 -1.67
N GLN A 160 7.95 -4.07 -0.46
CA GLN A 160 8.21 -4.82 0.77
C GLN A 160 7.31 -6.05 0.93
N THR A 161 6.17 -6.06 0.25
CA THR A 161 5.18 -7.14 0.39
C THR A 161 5.23 -8.14 -0.76
N ASN A 162 5.51 -7.69 -1.99
CA ASN A 162 5.30 -8.47 -3.22
C ASN A 162 6.50 -8.48 -4.18
N ALA A 163 7.59 -7.72 -3.93
CA ALA A 163 8.70 -7.69 -4.87
C ALA A 163 9.36 -9.06 -5.07
N PRO A 164 9.86 -9.35 -6.29
CA PRO A 164 10.75 -10.48 -6.52
C PRO A 164 12.09 -10.30 -5.80
N GLU A 165 12.94 -11.32 -5.85
CA GLU A 165 14.28 -11.26 -5.28
C GLU A 165 15.12 -10.16 -5.97
N GLY A 166 15.66 -9.22 -5.17
CA GLY A 166 16.43 -8.07 -5.65
C GLY A 166 17.91 -8.37 -5.95
N GLY A 167 18.35 -9.62 -5.81
CA GLY A 167 19.75 -10.02 -5.95
C GLY A 167 20.57 -9.81 -4.68
N ARG A 168 21.90 -9.89 -4.82
CA ARG A 168 22.83 -9.89 -3.67
C ARG A 168 22.73 -8.59 -2.87
N GLY A 169 22.49 -8.71 -1.57
CA GLY A 169 22.38 -7.58 -0.64
C GLY A 169 20.95 -7.09 -0.38
N TYR A 170 19.96 -7.57 -1.15
CA TYR A 170 18.55 -7.27 -0.90
C TYR A 170 17.85 -8.48 -0.29
N LEU A 171 17.18 -8.25 0.85
CA LEU A 171 16.34 -9.25 1.48
C LEU A 171 14.95 -9.24 0.86
N THR A 172 14.29 -10.40 0.91
CA THR A 172 12.90 -10.56 0.46
C THR A 172 11.93 -10.37 1.62
N SER A 173 10.63 -10.32 1.28
CA SER A 173 9.57 -10.31 2.28
C SER A 173 9.57 -11.59 3.13
N LEU A 174 8.83 -11.58 4.25
CA LEU A 174 8.62 -12.78 5.08
C LEU A 174 8.01 -13.97 4.31
N ARG A 175 7.41 -13.72 3.14
CA ARG A 175 6.82 -14.75 2.28
C ARG A 175 7.75 -15.18 1.13
N GLY A 176 9.00 -14.72 1.14
CA GLY A 176 9.96 -14.91 0.06
C GLY A 176 9.86 -13.84 -1.03
N GLY A 177 10.54 -14.08 -2.16
CA GLY A 177 10.55 -13.20 -3.32
C GLY A 177 9.41 -13.50 -4.28
N GLY A 178 8.62 -12.48 -4.62
CA GLY A 178 7.51 -12.57 -5.55
C GLY A 178 6.37 -13.49 -5.10
N PRO A 179 5.89 -13.39 -3.85
CA PRO A 179 4.85 -14.27 -3.34
C PRO A 179 3.53 -14.08 -4.11
N LEU A 180 2.78 -15.17 -4.28
CA LEU A 180 1.42 -15.14 -4.81
C LEU A 180 0.45 -14.79 -3.67
N THR A 181 -0.32 -13.72 -3.85
CA THR A 181 -1.44 -13.37 -2.96
C THR A 181 -2.76 -13.78 -3.59
N THR A 182 -3.58 -14.51 -2.83
CA THR A 182 -4.94 -14.90 -3.22
C THR A 182 -5.94 -14.27 -2.26
N LEU A 183 -7.01 -13.67 -2.80
CA LEU A 183 -8.06 -13.01 -2.02
C LEU A 183 -9.41 -13.66 -2.33
N VAL A 184 -10.29 -13.69 -1.32
CA VAL A 184 -11.70 -14.07 -1.49
C VAL A 184 -12.48 -12.81 -1.87
N LEU A 185 -13.30 -12.90 -2.92
CA LEU A 185 -14.17 -11.84 -3.42
C LEU A 185 -15.64 -12.20 -3.20
#